data_AF-A0A955WR84-F1
#
_entry.id   AF-A0A955WR84-F1
#
_cell.length_a   1.000
_cell.length_b   1.000
_cell.length_c   1.000
_cell.angle_alpha   90.00
_cell.angle_beta   90.00
_cell.angle_gamma   90.00
#
_symmetry.space_group_name_H-M   'P 1'
#
loop_
_entity.id
_entity.type
_entity.pdbx_description
1 polymer ?
#
loop_
_entity_poly.entity_id
_entity_poly.type
_entity_poly.pdbx_seq_one_letter_code
_entity_poly.pdbx_strand_id
1 'polypeptide(L)'
;MTEPVPPMDDDRALPWPARYDLPALLALGAVVLGVLLPTLGVWEPWEADNAGVARLMRETGAWLSVQVPEVGGRVRAVPELPFGWWPVAATTGLFGVNEIGLRLPGVLAGLGVMWLVIGLTRRTFGRLAGLLAGLSLLSLPLFVFHTRLALGAGL
;
A
#
# COMPACT_ATOMS: atom_id res chain seq x y z
N MET A 1 36.87 -30.84 7.32
CA MET A 1 35.60 -31.43 7.78
C MET A 1 34.62 -30.28 7.95
N THR A 2 33.76 -30.04 6.97
CA THR A 2 32.67 -29.07 7.07
C THR A 2 31.51 -29.76 7.78
N GLU A 3 31.09 -29.28 8.95
CA GLU A 3 29.87 -29.78 9.57
C GLU A 3 28.69 -29.62 8.60
N PRO A 4 27.80 -30.63 8.50
CA PRO A 4 26.56 -30.49 7.76
C PRO A 4 25.71 -29.41 8.44
N VAL A 5 25.32 -28.39 7.67
CA VAL A 5 24.37 -27.36 8.13
C VAL A 5 23.09 -28.08 8.56
N PRO A 6 22.63 -27.92 9.81
CA PRO A 6 21.45 -28.61 10.30
C PRO A 6 20.24 -28.30 9.40
N PRO A 7 19.35 -29.27 9.16
CA PRO A 7 18.18 -29.06 8.33
C PRO A 7 17.34 -27.92 8.91
N MET A 8 17.02 -26.95 8.06
CA MET A 8 16.10 -25.86 8.38
C MET A 8 14.76 -26.48 8.80
N ASP A 9 14.22 -26.06 9.96
CA ASP A 9 13.09 -26.67 10.66
C ASP A 9 11.99 -27.24 9.72
N ASP A 10 11.61 -28.50 9.94
CA ASP A 10 10.47 -29.11 9.26
C ASP A 10 9.16 -28.51 9.79
N ASP A 11 8.74 -27.41 9.16
CA ASP A 11 7.52 -26.66 9.46
C ASP A 11 6.24 -27.52 9.48
N ARG A 12 6.28 -28.77 8.97
CA ARG A 12 5.15 -29.72 8.99
C ARG A 12 4.85 -30.31 10.37
N ALA A 13 5.82 -30.24 11.30
CA ALA A 13 5.66 -30.74 12.67
C ALA A 13 5.03 -29.71 13.63
N LEU A 14 4.79 -28.48 13.16
CA LEU A 14 4.33 -27.39 14.02
C LEU A 14 2.81 -27.49 14.32
N PRO A 15 2.40 -27.26 15.57
CA PRO A 15 1.00 -27.38 15.98
C PRO A 15 0.12 -26.36 15.26
N TRP A 16 -1.17 -26.70 15.10
CA TRP A 16 -2.21 -25.96 14.38
C TRP A 16 -2.32 -24.42 14.55
N PRO A 17 -1.82 -23.73 15.61
CA PRO A 17 -1.60 -22.28 15.57
C PRO A 17 -0.63 -21.80 14.46
N ALA A 18 0.23 -22.69 13.93
CA ALA A 18 1.29 -22.38 12.95
C ALA A 18 0.83 -21.95 11.55
N ARG A 19 -0.46 -22.13 11.25
CA ARG A 19 -1.09 -21.75 9.98
C ARG A 19 -1.71 -20.36 9.99
N TYR A 20 -1.88 -19.74 11.16
CA TYR A 20 -2.59 -18.45 11.28
C TYR A 20 -1.68 -17.23 11.34
N ASP A 21 -0.36 -17.37 11.36
CA ASP A 21 0.55 -16.22 11.47
C ASP A 21 0.41 -15.24 10.30
N LEU A 22 0.32 -15.75 9.06
CA LEU A 22 0.18 -14.90 7.89
C LEU A 22 -1.14 -14.11 7.91
N PRO A 23 -2.33 -14.74 8.05
CA PRO A 23 -3.57 -13.98 8.14
C PRO A 23 -3.62 -13.07 9.38
N ALA A 24 -3.03 -13.47 10.52
CA ALA A 24 -2.94 -12.62 11.70
C ALA A 24 -2.04 -11.40 11.48
N LEU A 25 -0.89 -11.57 10.82
CA LEU A 25 0.00 -10.47 10.45
C LEU A 25 -0.64 -9.55 9.43
N LEU A 26 -1.34 -10.08 8.42
CA LEU A 26 -2.08 -9.27 7.46
C LEU A 26 -3.24 -8.52 8.13
N ALA A 27 -3.94 -9.14 9.08
CA ALA A 27 -4.96 -8.47 9.87
C ALA A 27 -4.36 -7.36 10.74
N LEU A 28 -3.22 -7.62 11.40
CA LEU A 28 -2.49 -6.60 12.14
C LEU A 28 -2.03 -5.46 11.22
N GLY A 29 -1.48 -5.78 10.04
CA GLY A 29 -1.11 -4.79 9.03
C GLY A 29 -2.32 -3.96 8.58
N ALA A 30 -3.47 -4.60 8.32
CA ALA A 30 -4.68 -3.89 7.92
C ALA A 30 -5.19 -2.96 9.01
N VAL A 31 -5.06 -3.37 10.28
CA VAL A 31 -5.37 -2.52 11.43
C VAL A 31 -4.38 -1.36 11.54
N VAL A 32 -3.07 -1.61 11.53
CA VAL A 32 -2.03 -0.58 11.69
C VAL A 32 -2.08 0.44 10.54
N LEU A 33 -2.25 -0.04 9.31
CA LEU A 33 -2.30 0.81 8.12
C LEU A 33 -3.69 1.47 7.96
N GLY A 34 -4.77 0.81 8.41
CA GLY A 34 -6.15 1.23 8.14
C GLY A 34 -6.84 2.01 9.25
N VAL A 35 -6.51 1.81 10.54
CA VAL A 35 -7.25 2.40 11.69
C VAL A 35 -7.27 3.93 11.67
N LEU A 36 -6.27 4.55 11.07
CA LEU A 36 -6.13 6.01 11.02
C LEU A 36 -6.43 6.59 9.63
N LEU A 37 -7.06 5.82 8.73
CA LEU A 37 -7.50 6.30 7.42
C LEU A 37 -8.46 7.49 7.52
N PRO A 38 -9.54 7.45 8.35
CA PRO A 38 -10.53 8.53 8.41
C PRO A 38 -10.23 9.61 9.46
N THR A 39 -9.18 9.45 10.28
CA THR A 39 -9.01 10.29 11.49
C THR A 39 -8.29 11.62 11.23
N LEU A 40 -7.66 11.75 10.06
CA LEU A 40 -6.97 12.96 9.62
C LEU A 40 -7.64 13.39 8.32
N GLY A 41 -8.24 14.58 8.28
CA GLY A 41 -8.83 15.10 7.03
C GLY A 41 -7.82 15.14 5.88
N VAL A 42 -8.25 15.49 4.68
CA VAL A 42 -7.32 15.78 3.58
C VAL A 42 -6.64 17.13 3.88
N TRP A 43 -5.44 17.09 4.44
CA TRP A 43 -4.70 18.30 4.87
C TRP A 43 -3.39 18.51 4.09
N GLU A 44 -2.85 17.45 3.50
CA GLU A 44 -1.61 17.54 2.73
C GLU A 44 -1.89 18.03 1.30
N PRO A 45 -1.10 18.98 0.77
CA PRO A 45 -1.31 19.55 -0.56
C PRO A 45 -1.36 18.50 -1.68
N TRP A 46 -0.48 17.50 -1.62
CA TRP A 46 -0.42 16.43 -2.63
C TRP A 46 -1.64 15.50 -2.62
N GLU A 47 -2.32 15.34 -1.47
CA GLU A 47 -3.57 14.58 -1.43
C GLU A 47 -4.69 15.35 -2.15
N ALA A 48 -4.75 16.67 -1.97
CA ALA A 48 -5.69 17.54 -2.69
C ALA A 48 -5.44 17.54 -4.20
N ASP A 49 -4.17 17.58 -4.61
CA ASP A 49 -3.79 17.47 -6.03
C ASP A 49 -4.24 16.14 -6.62
N ASN A 50 -3.97 15.02 -5.93
CA ASN A 50 -4.40 13.69 -6.34
C ASN A 50 -5.93 13.58 -6.46
N ALA A 51 -6.69 14.19 -5.55
CA ALA A 51 -8.15 14.29 -5.67
C ALA A 51 -8.57 15.09 -6.91
N GLY A 52 -7.88 16.19 -7.21
CA GLY A 52 -8.13 17.01 -8.38
C GLY A 52 -7.88 16.25 -9.69
N VAL A 53 -6.76 15.55 -9.78
CA VAL A 53 -6.41 14.70 -10.93
C VAL A 53 -7.41 13.56 -11.10
N ALA A 54 -7.71 12.84 -10.02
CA ALA A 54 -8.68 11.74 -10.04
C ALA A 54 -10.07 12.22 -10.50
N ARG A 55 -10.50 13.40 -10.07
CA ARG A 55 -11.74 14.04 -10.53
C ARG A 55 -11.69 14.34 -12.03
N LEU A 56 -10.63 14.99 -12.51
CA LEU A 56 -10.48 15.31 -13.94
C LEU A 56 -10.44 14.07 -14.82
N MET A 57 -9.73 13.01 -14.41
CA MET A 57 -9.68 11.74 -15.15
C MET A 57 -11.08 11.13 -15.32
N ARG A 58 -11.92 11.24 -14.29
CA ARG A 58 -13.30 10.74 -14.32
C ARG A 58 -14.24 11.64 -15.13
N GLU A 59 -14.13 12.95 -14.99
CA GLU A 59 -14.98 13.92 -15.69
C GLU A 59 -14.69 13.96 -17.20
N THR A 60 -13.42 13.92 -17.57
CA THR A 60 -12.98 14.00 -18.99
C THR A 60 -12.92 12.64 -19.68
N GLY A 61 -12.87 11.54 -18.92
CA GLY A 61 -12.59 10.21 -19.46
C GLY A 61 -11.17 10.05 -20.00
N ALA A 62 -10.27 11.00 -19.75
CA ALA A 62 -8.89 10.98 -20.22
C ALA A 62 -8.01 10.12 -19.31
N TRP A 63 -8.08 8.79 -19.48
CA TRP A 63 -7.32 7.83 -18.67
C TRP A 63 -5.87 7.64 -19.11
N LEU A 64 -5.53 8.05 -20.35
CA LEU A 64 -4.17 7.94 -20.90
C LEU A 64 -3.45 9.29 -20.92
N SER A 65 -4.13 10.34 -21.38
CA SER A 65 -3.61 11.72 -21.40
C SER A 65 -4.09 12.49 -20.18
N VAL A 66 -3.49 12.20 -19.03
CA VAL A 66 -3.98 12.76 -17.76
C VAL A 66 -3.71 14.24 -17.65
N GLN A 67 -4.70 14.91 -17.07
CA GLN A 67 -4.77 16.33 -16.88
C GLN A 67 -4.58 16.65 -15.40
N VAL A 68 -3.61 17.51 -15.09
CA VAL A 68 -3.32 17.97 -13.73
C VAL A 68 -3.82 19.40 -13.57
N PRO A 69 -4.60 19.70 -12.52
CA PRO A 69 -5.05 21.05 -12.25
C PRO A 69 -3.87 21.92 -11.80
N GLU A 70 -3.81 23.15 -12.30
CA GLU A 70 -2.83 24.16 -11.91
C GLU A 70 -3.50 25.31 -11.16
N VAL A 71 -2.70 26.03 -10.38
CA VAL A 71 -3.13 27.27 -9.72
C VAL A 71 -3.64 28.26 -10.78
N GLY A 72 -4.81 28.84 -10.54
CA GLY A 72 -5.47 29.75 -11.48
C GLY A 72 -6.41 29.07 -12.47
N GLY A 73 -6.78 27.81 -12.25
CA GLY A 73 -7.83 27.11 -13.03
C GLY A 73 -7.36 26.60 -14.39
N ARG A 74 -6.04 26.62 -14.64
CA ARG A 74 -5.43 25.99 -15.80
C ARG A 74 -5.33 24.49 -15.59
N VAL A 75 -5.19 23.77 -16.69
CA VAL A 75 -5.01 22.32 -16.69
C VAL A 75 -3.87 21.99 -17.63
N ARG A 76 -2.93 21.17 -17.16
CA ARG A 76 -1.77 20.73 -17.92
C ARG A 76 -1.86 19.24 -18.20
N ALA A 77 -1.69 18.86 -19.46
CA ALA A 77 -1.54 17.46 -19.84
C ALA A 77 -0.14 16.98 -19.46
N VAL A 78 -0.05 15.80 -18.85
CA VAL A 78 1.21 15.22 -18.43
C VAL A 78 1.58 14.07 -19.37
N PRO A 79 2.85 13.97 -19.81
CA PRO A 79 3.28 12.93 -20.76
C PRO A 79 3.50 11.56 -20.11
N GLU A 80 3.52 11.48 -18.77
CA GLU A 80 3.81 10.26 -18.04
C GLU A 80 2.60 9.33 -17.92
N LEU A 81 2.86 8.02 -17.89
CA LEU A 81 1.82 7.03 -17.73
C LEU A 81 1.24 7.11 -16.30
N PRO A 82 -0.07 7.28 -16.14
CA PRO A 82 -0.72 7.65 -14.87
C PRO A 82 -0.98 6.45 -13.95
N PHE A 83 -0.01 5.53 -13.83
CA PHE A 83 -0.18 4.29 -13.05
C PHE A 83 -0.54 4.54 -11.58
N GLY A 84 -0.01 5.62 -11.00
CA GLY A 84 -0.34 6.02 -9.63
C GLY A 84 -1.75 6.59 -9.48
N TRP A 85 -2.26 7.28 -10.50
CA TRP A 85 -3.58 7.93 -10.42
C TRP A 85 -4.75 7.01 -10.79
N TRP A 86 -4.55 5.96 -11.59
CA TRP A 86 -5.60 4.99 -11.88
C TRP A 86 -6.28 4.38 -10.64
N PRO A 87 -5.55 3.83 -9.66
CA PRO A 87 -6.19 3.23 -8.51
C PRO A 87 -6.86 4.29 -7.61
N VAL A 88 -6.33 5.51 -7.55
CA VAL A 88 -6.96 6.65 -6.84
C VAL A 88 -8.26 7.07 -7.54
N ALA A 89 -8.26 7.21 -8.86
CA ALA A 89 -9.46 7.51 -9.65
C ALA A 89 -10.53 6.41 -9.53
N ALA A 90 -10.12 5.14 -9.49
CA ALA A 90 -11.02 4.00 -9.32
C ALA A 90 -11.65 3.96 -7.92
N THR A 91 -10.85 4.14 -6.86
CA THR A 91 -11.32 4.08 -5.48
C THR A 91 -12.16 5.29 -5.09
N THR A 92 -11.77 6.51 -5.49
CA THR A 92 -12.65 7.69 -5.39
C THR A 92 -13.89 7.55 -6.27
N GLY A 93 -13.79 6.77 -7.36
CA GLY A 93 -14.90 6.23 -8.16
C GLY A 93 -16.00 5.59 -7.33
N LEU A 94 -15.59 4.65 -6.50
CA LEU A 94 -16.46 3.76 -5.72
C LEU A 94 -16.91 4.36 -4.39
N PHE A 95 -16.01 5.07 -3.71
CA PHE A 95 -16.23 5.55 -2.33
C PHE A 95 -16.45 7.06 -2.23
N GLY A 96 -16.30 7.80 -3.34
CA GLY A 96 -16.33 9.25 -3.37
C GLY A 96 -14.96 9.89 -3.08
N VAL A 97 -14.88 11.21 -3.25
CA VAL A 97 -13.67 11.99 -2.94
C VAL A 97 -13.64 12.28 -1.44
N ASN A 98 -13.09 11.34 -0.68
CA ASN A 98 -12.87 11.43 0.76
C ASN A 98 -11.55 10.74 1.13
N GLU A 99 -11.18 10.77 2.41
CA GLU A 99 -9.93 10.22 2.95
C GLU A 99 -9.77 8.74 2.61
N ILE A 100 -10.87 7.98 2.69
CA ILE A 100 -10.88 6.54 2.38
C ILE A 100 -10.62 6.33 0.90
N GLY A 101 -11.37 7.03 0.04
CA GLY A 101 -11.21 6.95 -1.41
C GLY A 101 -9.80 7.31 -1.86
N LEU A 102 -9.16 8.31 -1.26
CA LEU A 102 -7.81 8.71 -1.62
C LEU A 102 -6.73 7.72 -1.15
N ARG A 103 -6.85 7.22 0.08
CA ARG A 103 -5.76 6.50 0.76
C ARG A 103 -5.87 4.97 0.68
N LEU A 104 -7.06 4.44 0.35
CA LEU A 104 -7.30 3.01 0.19
C LEU A 104 -6.32 2.33 -0.79
N PRO A 105 -5.98 2.91 -1.96
CA PRO A 105 -4.97 2.35 -2.86
C PRO A 105 -3.62 2.08 -2.17
N GLY A 106 -3.12 3.05 -1.41
CA GLY A 106 -1.83 2.95 -0.71
C GLY A 106 -1.84 1.85 0.34
N VAL A 107 -2.94 1.72 1.09
CA VAL A 107 -3.09 0.68 2.11
C VAL A 107 -3.12 -0.70 1.47
N LEU A 108 -3.86 -0.87 0.36
CA LEU A 108 -3.89 -2.14 -0.38
C LEU A 108 -2.53 -2.50 -0.96
N ALA A 109 -1.79 -1.53 -1.52
CA ALA A 109 -0.43 -1.73 -2.00
C ALA A 109 0.52 -2.14 -0.86
N GLY A 110 0.43 -1.46 0.30
CA GLY A 110 1.19 -1.80 1.50
C GLY A 110 0.95 -3.22 2.00
N LEU A 111 -0.32 -3.65 2.05
CA LEU A 111 -0.69 -5.02 2.40
C LEU A 111 -0.16 -6.03 1.37
N GLY A 112 -0.20 -5.70 0.08
CA GLY A 112 0.39 -6.53 -0.97
C GLY A 112 1.90 -6.70 -0.81
N VAL A 113 2.63 -5.62 -0.54
CA VAL A 113 4.07 -5.67 -0.24
C VAL A 113 4.35 -6.53 0.98
N MET A 114 3.61 -6.31 2.07
CA MET A 114 3.75 -7.09 3.30
C MET A 114 3.51 -8.58 3.06
N TRP A 115 2.46 -8.94 2.29
CA TRP A 115 2.18 -10.32 1.91
C TRP A 115 3.33 -10.96 1.12
N LEU A 116 3.88 -10.24 0.13
CA LEU A 116 5.00 -10.72 -0.68
C LEU A 116 6.27 -10.91 0.15
N VAL A 117 6.61 -9.94 1.01
CA VAL A 117 7.81 -9.99 1.86
C VAL A 117 7.72 -11.16 2.84
N ILE A 118 6.61 -11.31 3.55
CA ILE A 118 6.40 -12.42 4.49
C ILE A 118 6.42 -13.76 3.72
N GLY A 119 5.75 -13.82 2.58
CA GLY A 119 5.67 -15.03 1.76
C GLY A 119 7.04 -15.49 1.24
N LEU A 120 7.85 -14.56 0.74
CA LEU A 120 9.19 -14.85 0.22
C LEU A 120 10.14 -15.27 1.35
N THR A 121 10.23 -14.47 2.41
CA THR A 121 11.13 -14.74 3.55
C THR A 121 10.77 -16.03 4.26
N ARG A 122 9.47 -16.33 4.42
CA ARG A 122 9.01 -17.61 4.96
C ARG A 122 9.42 -18.78 4.08
N ARG A 123 9.33 -18.64 2.75
CA ARG A 123 9.72 -19.70 1.80
C ARG A 123 11.23 -19.95 1.78
N THR A 124 12.04 -18.94 2.01
CA THR A 124 13.51 -19.04 1.90
C THR A 124 14.20 -19.34 3.23
N PHE A 125 13.68 -18.83 4.35
CA PHE A 125 14.35 -18.87 5.67
C PHE A 125 13.47 -19.46 6.79
N GLY A 126 12.29 -19.98 6.45
CA GLY A 126 11.37 -20.58 7.39
C GLY A 126 10.45 -19.59 8.11
N ARG A 127 9.55 -20.14 8.92
CA ARG A 127 8.42 -19.41 9.53
C ARG A 127 8.82 -18.20 10.38
N LEU A 128 9.80 -18.35 11.27
CA LEU A 128 10.20 -17.28 12.20
C LEU A 128 10.73 -16.05 11.44
N ALA A 129 11.52 -16.28 10.38
CA ALA A 129 12.03 -15.22 9.53
C ALA A 129 10.88 -14.44 8.85
N GLY A 130 9.85 -15.14 8.37
CA GLY A 130 8.65 -14.50 7.81
C GLY A 130 7.90 -13.61 8.80
N LEU A 131 7.75 -14.09 10.04
CA LEU A 131 7.11 -13.32 11.11
C LEU A 131 7.92 -12.07 11.46
N LEU A 132 9.23 -12.23 11.65
CA LEU A 132 10.12 -11.10 11.94
C LEU A 132 10.16 -10.09 10.80
N ALA A 133 10.13 -10.53 9.54
CA ALA A 133 10.09 -9.65 8.38
C ALA A 133 8.81 -8.80 8.36
N GLY A 134 7.65 -9.41 8.63
CA GLY A 134 6.37 -8.70 8.72
C GLY A 134 6.33 -7.67 9.85
N LEU A 135 6.78 -8.05 11.05
CA LEU A 135 6.87 -7.13 12.18
C LEU A 135 7.87 -6.00 11.94
N SER A 136 9.03 -6.31 11.36
CA SER A 136 10.04 -5.31 11.02
C SER A 136 9.48 -4.30 10.03
N LEU A 137 8.76 -4.74 9.00
CA LEU A 137 8.16 -3.87 7.99
C LEU A 137 7.14 -2.90 8.62
N LEU A 138 6.27 -3.41 9.51
CA LEU A 138 5.31 -2.57 10.25
C LEU A 138 5.97 -1.62 11.25
N SER A 139 7.18 -1.92 11.69
CA SER A 139 7.95 -1.08 12.61
C SER A 139 8.68 0.08 11.90
N LEU A 140 8.71 0.09 10.56
CA LEU A 140 9.33 1.16 9.78
C LEU A 140 8.38 2.35 9.63
N PRO A 141 8.65 3.50 10.27
CA PRO A 141 7.74 4.65 10.24
C PRO A 141 7.50 5.16 8.82
N LEU A 142 8.55 5.13 7.98
CA LEU A 142 8.48 5.59 6.60
C LEU A 142 7.57 4.70 5.75
N PHE A 143 7.58 3.39 5.97
CA PHE A 143 6.69 2.45 5.27
C PHE A 143 5.24 2.68 5.65
N VAL A 144 4.95 2.80 6.96
CA VAL A 144 3.61 3.09 7.46
C VAL A 144 3.12 4.44 6.94
N PHE A 145 4.00 5.44 6.86
CA PHE A 145 3.66 6.77 6.34
C PHE A 145 3.32 6.74 4.84
N HIS A 146 4.18 6.12 4.01
CA HIS A 146 3.98 6.06 2.56
C HIS A 146 2.76 5.25 2.14
N THR A 147 2.42 4.20 2.88
CA THR A 147 1.26 3.36 2.58
C THR A 147 -0.06 4.02 3.02
N ARG A 148 0.00 5.01 3.93
CA ARG A 148 -1.19 5.69 4.45
C ARG A 148 -1.53 6.99 3.74
N LEU A 149 -0.54 7.67 3.17
CA LEU A 149 -0.78 8.91 2.43
C LEU A 149 -0.91 8.63 0.94
N ALA A 150 -1.84 9.32 0.30
CA ALA A 150 -1.88 9.38 -1.16
C ALA A 150 -0.76 10.33 -1.62
N LEU A 151 0.50 9.87 -1.55
CA LEU A 151 1.64 10.62 -2.05
C LEU A 151 1.47 10.79 -3.57
N GLY A 152 1.65 12.01 -4.06
CA GLY A 152 1.58 12.32 -5.48
C GLY A 152 2.67 11.57 -6.26
N ALA A 153 2.36 11.15 -7.48
CA ALA A 153 3.34 10.59 -8.41
C ALA A 153 4.32 11.64 -8.97
N GLY A 154 4.33 12.87 -8.41
CA GLY A 154 5.18 13.97 -8.83
C GLY A 154 6.47 14.03 -8.03
N LEU A 155 7.46 13.22 -8.44
CA LEU A 155 8.88 13.59 -8.35
C LEU A 155 9.39 13.82 -9.77
#